data_AF-A0A196NUM8-F1
#
_entry.id   AF-A0A196NUM8-F1
#
_cell.length_a   1.000
_cell.length_b   1.000
_cell.length_c   1.000
_cell.angle_alpha   90.00
_cell.angle_beta   90.00
_cell.angle_gamma   90.00
#
_symmetry.space_group_name_H-M   'P 1'
#
loop_
_entity.id
_entity.type
_entity.pdbx_description
1 polymer ?
#
loop_
_entity_poly.entity_id
_entity_poly.type
_entity_poly.pdbx_seq_one_letter_code
_entity_poly.pdbx_strand_id
1 'polypeptide(L)'
;MLSIFTPIADGLQSLATRLGTSGDKAATVSYAVDMLDDQQLEAAFRTSWVMRKVVTIPAMDAVRKWREWSGDGAKEIEAMEDAFRIRAKINEAKWKARLYGGAVILIGAGREDLNQPLDPRTIRKGDLRYLTVITRKDIIAGLADIDPRSPRYGLPIDYQFSTNHGEVLRVHPTRLVEFRGEPLPSQFVAGSGQYGWGDSVLQSVYTACQHLDMTMANVASLVFDAKTDIIKIEGLSENITDPKYEEMLFKRFATARLLKGNNGTLILDKDEEYESKSFAFSGLSDIADRFMQVASGAADIPMTRLLGTSPGGLNSTGESDLNNYYDRVQAMQTLEIEPAMSILDEVLIRSTLGAWPDKTTYEWRPLKQMSETQVSEIRNKDADTLSKLATAAIYGDDEIAAAGAQMFRETGIDALTIADDGLDDGGFVETVTADAAPRTLYVRRDVLNGAEIIRWAKAQGFKTTLPASDLHVTVAFSRTEIDWMDVGESWQSKVEVAPGGPRIMEQFGKARVVLFNNDELKWRHERIKEAGATWDHPEYQPHITISHDPDAPDIAGIEAYQGPIILGPEIFQEVKEDWNEGITET
;
A
#
# COMPACT_ATOMS: atom_id res chain seq x y z
N MET A 1 -24.87 63.65 -5.47
CA MET A 1 -23.92 62.94 -6.33
C MET A 1 -23.65 61.59 -5.66
N LEU A 2 -24.52 60.60 -5.88
CA LEU A 2 -24.35 59.24 -5.37
C LEU A 2 -23.51 58.46 -6.40
N SER A 3 -22.29 58.08 -6.05
CA SER A 3 -21.49 57.17 -6.86
C SER A 3 -22.00 55.74 -6.67
N ILE A 4 -22.66 55.22 -7.70
CA ILE A 4 -22.98 53.80 -7.84
C ILE A 4 -21.68 53.11 -8.26
N PHE A 5 -21.02 52.43 -7.33
CA PHE A 5 -19.98 51.46 -7.67
C PHE A 5 -20.65 50.16 -8.11
N THR A 6 -20.75 49.95 -9.41
CA THR A 6 -21.04 48.63 -9.97
C THR A 6 -19.77 47.79 -9.85
N PRO A 7 -19.77 46.64 -9.14
CA PRO A 7 -18.63 45.74 -9.17
C PRO A 7 -18.54 45.18 -10.59
N ILE A 8 -17.39 45.39 -11.24
CA ILE A 8 -17.04 44.69 -12.47
C ILE A 8 -16.83 43.23 -12.05
N ALA A 9 -17.84 42.39 -12.31
CA ALA A 9 -17.73 40.95 -12.18
C ALA A 9 -17.02 40.43 -13.44
N ASP A 10 -15.71 40.20 -13.33
CA ASP A 10 -14.97 39.43 -14.32
C ASP A 10 -15.25 37.95 -14.08
N GLY A 11 -16.22 37.43 -14.82
CA GLY A 11 -16.66 36.04 -14.78
C GLY A 11 -17.67 35.80 -15.89
N LEU A 12 -17.51 34.69 -16.61
CA LEU A 12 -18.42 34.23 -17.67
C LEU A 12 -19.88 34.29 -17.20
N GLN A 13 -20.64 35.27 -17.68
CA GLN A 13 -22.08 35.36 -17.47
C GLN A 13 -22.81 35.01 -18.76
N SER A 14 -23.77 34.09 -18.69
CA SER A 14 -24.63 33.72 -19.82
C SER A 14 -26.07 34.09 -19.50
N LEU A 15 -26.61 35.07 -20.21
CA LEU A 15 -28.01 35.51 -20.08
C LEU A 15 -29.01 34.43 -20.54
N ALA A 16 -28.59 33.55 -21.46
CA ALA A 16 -29.43 32.46 -21.97
C ALA A 16 -29.60 31.32 -20.96
N THR A 17 -28.55 31.03 -20.17
CA THR A 17 -28.56 29.96 -19.16
C THR A 17 -28.69 30.46 -17.72
N ARG A 18 -28.74 31.79 -17.52
CA ARG A 18 -28.70 32.47 -16.21
C ARG A 18 -27.44 32.18 -15.38
N LEU A 19 -26.43 31.56 -15.96
CA LEU A 19 -25.17 31.21 -15.31
C LEU A 19 -24.47 32.49 -14.79
N GLY A 20 -24.12 32.51 -13.50
CA GLY A 20 -23.49 33.66 -12.85
C GLY A 20 -24.43 34.80 -12.45
N THR A 21 -25.76 34.59 -12.47
CA THR A 21 -26.78 35.55 -12.00
C THR A 21 -27.46 35.09 -10.71
N SER A 22 -28.23 35.95 -10.05
CA SER A 22 -28.99 35.60 -8.83
C SER A 22 -30.05 34.50 -9.02
N GLY A 23 -30.35 34.11 -10.27
CA GLY A 23 -31.23 32.98 -10.61
C GLY A 23 -30.49 31.68 -10.92
N ASP A 24 -29.16 31.66 -10.82
CA ASP A 24 -28.33 30.47 -11.00
C ASP A 24 -28.36 29.61 -9.73
N LYS A 25 -28.80 28.35 -9.86
CA LYS A 25 -28.83 27.40 -8.74
C LYS A 25 -27.44 27.11 -8.18
N ALA A 26 -26.39 27.25 -9.00
CA ALA A 26 -25.01 27.12 -8.55
C ALA A 26 -24.52 28.37 -7.80
N ALA A 27 -24.98 29.57 -8.18
CA ALA A 27 -24.61 30.83 -7.51
C ALA A 27 -25.26 31.01 -6.13
N THR A 28 -26.27 30.19 -5.78
CA THR A 28 -26.86 30.17 -4.44
C THR A 28 -26.13 29.27 -3.45
N VAL A 29 -25.09 28.54 -3.88
CA VAL A 29 -24.32 27.64 -3.01
C VAL A 29 -23.17 28.42 -2.38
N SER A 30 -23.07 28.36 -1.06
CA SER A 30 -21.95 28.91 -0.30
C SER A 30 -21.34 27.82 0.56
N TYR A 31 -20.05 27.93 0.84
CA TYR A 31 -19.38 27.06 1.79
C TYR A 31 -19.73 27.51 3.20
N ALA A 32 -20.36 26.61 3.96
CA ALA A 32 -20.54 26.74 5.40
C ALA A 32 -19.62 25.73 6.08
N VAL A 33 -18.97 26.16 7.16
CA VAL A 33 -18.15 25.27 8.00
C VAL A 33 -19.05 24.72 9.10
N ASP A 34 -19.36 23.43 9.02
CA ASP A 34 -20.03 22.69 10.09
C ASP A 34 -18.97 21.99 10.93
N MET A 35 -18.62 22.57 12.08
CA MET A 35 -17.53 22.10 12.92
C MET A 35 -17.92 20.80 13.63
N LEU A 36 -17.12 19.76 13.45
CA LEU A 36 -17.28 18.50 14.18
C LEU A 36 -16.87 18.67 15.64
N ASP A 37 -17.74 18.25 16.55
CA ASP A 37 -17.40 18.21 17.97
C ASP A 37 -16.56 16.97 18.33
N ASP A 38 -15.93 17.01 19.51
CA ASP A 38 -15.06 15.92 19.98
C ASP A 38 -15.80 14.57 20.10
N GLN A 39 -17.10 14.57 20.39
CA GLN A 39 -17.90 13.35 20.51
C GLN A 39 -18.17 12.73 19.13
N GLN A 40 -18.45 13.56 18.12
CA GLN A 40 -18.59 13.15 16.74
C GLN A 40 -17.27 12.58 16.19
N LEU A 41 -16.14 13.22 16.48
CA LEU A 41 -14.81 12.73 16.10
C LEU A 41 -14.52 11.35 16.70
N GLU A 42 -14.79 11.16 18.00
CA GLU A 42 -14.62 9.86 18.65
C GLU A 42 -15.57 8.80 18.10
N ALA A 43 -16.84 9.14 17.86
CA ALA A 43 -17.81 8.23 17.28
C ALA A 43 -17.36 7.77 15.89
N ALA A 44 -17.02 8.72 15.01
CA ALA A 44 -16.55 8.43 13.65
C ALA A 44 -15.32 7.52 13.66
N PHE A 45 -14.33 7.80 14.50
CA PHE A 45 -13.11 6.99 14.62
C PHE A 45 -13.38 5.56 15.13
N ARG A 46 -14.37 5.39 16.00
CA ARG A 46 -14.69 4.10 16.61
C ARG A 46 -15.59 3.23 15.75
N THR A 47 -16.52 3.82 14.99
CA THR A 47 -17.54 3.09 14.22
C THR A 47 -17.18 2.89 12.75
N SER A 48 -16.51 3.87 12.13
CA SER A 48 -16.17 3.81 10.71
C SER A 48 -14.73 3.35 10.50
N TRP A 49 -14.57 2.24 9.77
CA TRP A 49 -13.26 1.69 9.45
C TRP A 49 -12.49 2.61 8.49
N VAL A 50 -13.17 3.33 7.59
CA VAL A 50 -12.53 4.25 6.65
C VAL A 50 -12.02 5.48 7.40
N MET A 51 -12.85 6.10 8.25
CA MET A 51 -12.43 7.25 9.08
C MET A 51 -11.22 6.92 9.94
N ARG A 52 -11.22 5.73 10.58
CA ARG A 52 -10.08 5.26 11.37
C ARG A 52 -8.81 5.15 10.53
N LYS A 53 -8.91 4.61 9.30
CA LYS A 53 -7.76 4.45 8.41
C LYS A 53 -7.22 5.80 7.94
N VAL A 54 -8.07 6.78 7.60
CA VAL A 54 -7.65 8.13 7.19
C VAL A 54 -6.79 8.81 8.26
N VAL A 55 -7.13 8.60 9.53
CA VAL A 55 -6.38 9.13 10.67
C VAL A 55 -5.07 8.37 10.89
N THR A 56 -5.13 7.03 10.91
CA THR A 56 -4.04 6.19 11.42
C THR A 56 -2.98 5.82 10.39
N ILE A 57 -3.34 5.60 9.12
CA ILE A 57 -2.41 5.10 8.09
C ILE A 57 -1.25 6.09 7.86
N PRO A 58 -1.46 7.40 7.62
CA PRO A 58 -0.36 8.33 7.38
C PRO A 58 0.58 8.47 8.58
N ALA A 59 0.03 8.49 9.80
CA ALA A 59 0.83 8.54 11.03
C ALA A 59 1.68 7.27 11.22
N MET A 60 1.09 6.10 10.98
CA MET A 60 1.80 4.83 11.08
C MET A 60 2.89 4.70 10.02
N ASP A 61 2.60 5.10 8.78
CA ASP A 61 3.55 5.04 7.67
C ASP A 61 4.73 5.99 7.89
N ALA A 62 4.49 7.19 8.42
CA ALA A 62 5.54 8.16 8.76
C ALA A 62 6.53 7.63 9.80
N VAL A 63 6.11 6.73 10.69
CA VAL A 63 7.02 6.14 11.69
C VAL A 63 7.45 4.72 11.36
N ARG A 64 6.97 4.11 10.26
CA ARG A 64 7.17 2.67 9.98
C ARG A 64 8.62 2.31 9.63
N LYS A 65 9.34 3.19 8.94
CA LYS A 65 10.75 2.96 8.61
C LYS A 65 11.71 3.64 9.57
N TRP A 66 11.20 4.60 10.35
CA TRP A 66 11.92 5.38 11.36
C TRP A 66 13.22 5.98 10.80
N ARG A 67 13.98 6.61 11.67
CA ARG A 67 15.28 7.20 11.36
C ARG A 67 16.41 6.27 11.79
N GLU A 68 17.57 6.48 11.20
CA GLU A 68 18.82 5.78 11.49
C GLU A 68 19.88 6.81 11.89
N TRP A 69 20.54 6.57 13.03
CA TRP A 69 21.53 7.50 13.56
C TRP A 69 22.92 7.20 13.01
N SER A 70 23.68 8.25 12.75
CA SER A 70 25.08 8.19 12.31
C SER A 70 25.98 8.97 13.27
N GLY A 71 27.21 8.47 13.44
CA GLY A 71 28.23 9.07 14.30
C GLY A 71 28.45 8.35 15.63
N ASP A 72 29.28 8.96 16.48
CA ASP A 72 29.66 8.39 17.77
C ASP A 72 28.44 8.30 18.72
N GLY A 73 28.21 7.12 19.27
CA GLY A 73 27.10 6.90 20.21
C GLY A 73 25.75 6.57 19.57
N ALA A 74 25.69 6.36 18.25
CA ALA A 74 24.44 6.09 17.52
C ALA A 74 23.66 4.89 18.08
N LYS A 75 24.34 3.76 18.36
CA LYS A 75 23.70 2.55 18.90
C LYS A 75 23.12 2.77 20.29
N GLU A 76 23.81 3.57 21.11
CA GLU A 76 23.34 3.93 22.45
C GLU A 76 22.11 4.85 22.38
N ILE A 77 22.07 5.76 21.40
CA ILE A 77 20.92 6.63 21.15
C ILE A 77 19.73 5.78 20.71
N GLU A 78 19.91 4.89 19.74
CA GLU A 78 18.87 3.97 19.25
C GLU A 78 18.32 3.09 20.39
N ALA A 79 19.21 2.52 21.22
CA ALA A 79 18.79 1.75 22.40
C ALA A 79 17.97 2.60 23.39
N MET A 80 18.29 3.89 23.53
CA MET A 80 17.52 4.82 24.37
C MET A 80 16.17 5.17 23.74
N GLU A 81 16.10 5.36 22.42
CA GLU A 81 14.83 5.58 21.70
C GLU A 81 13.87 4.41 21.93
N ASP A 82 14.38 3.18 21.85
CA ASP A 82 13.62 1.96 22.08
C ASP A 82 13.19 1.82 23.54
N ALA A 83 14.08 2.11 24.49
CA ALA A 83 13.77 2.07 25.92
C ALA A 83 12.64 3.03 26.29
N PHE A 84 12.64 4.25 25.73
CA PHE A 84 11.57 5.24 25.93
C PHE A 84 10.37 5.06 24.99
N ARG A 85 10.45 4.10 24.06
CA ARG A 85 9.44 3.84 23.02
C ARG A 85 9.09 5.10 22.24
N ILE A 86 10.09 5.93 21.91
CA ILE A 86 9.89 7.24 21.28
C ILE A 86 9.07 7.10 20.01
N ARG A 87 9.44 6.16 19.14
CA ARG A 87 8.71 5.83 17.93
C ARG A 87 7.22 5.56 18.14
N ALA A 88 6.87 4.79 19.16
CA ALA A 88 5.47 4.49 19.48
C ALA A 88 4.71 5.72 20.01
N LYS A 89 5.38 6.57 20.81
CA LYS A 89 4.80 7.80 21.35
C LYS A 89 4.60 8.86 20.28
N ILE A 90 5.52 8.98 19.33
CA ILE A 90 5.43 9.88 18.18
C ILE A 90 4.28 9.44 17.27
N ASN A 91 4.15 8.14 16.98
CA ASN A 91 2.99 7.60 16.29
C ASN A 91 1.69 7.94 17.03
N GLU A 92 1.64 7.68 18.34
CA GLU A 92 0.47 7.94 19.17
C GLU A 92 0.07 9.41 19.17
N ALA A 93 1.02 10.31 19.38
CA ALA A 93 0.79 11.74 19.33
C ALA A 93 0.34 12.19 17.94
N LYS A 94 0.95 11.68 16.87
CA LYS A 94 0.64 12.09 15.50
C LYS A 94 -0.77 11.68 15.07
N TRP A 95 -1.19 10.42 15.30
CA TRP A 95 -2.54 10.02 14.92
C TRP A 95 -3.60 10.70 15.80
N LYS A 96 -3.32 10.96 17.09
CA LYS A 96 -4.20 11.74 17.96
C LYS A 96 -4.29 13.21 17.54
N ALA A 97 -3.20 13.82 17.10
CA ALA A 97 -3.20 15.17 16.55
C ALA A 97 -4.04 15.26 15.27
N ARG A 98 -3.92 14.26 14.38
CA ARG A 98 -4.77 14.15 13.19
C ARG A 98 -6.25 13.99 13.55
N LEU A 99 -6.58 13.25 14.61
CA LEU A 99 -7.97 13.04 15.05
C LEU A 99 -8.57 14.26 15.73
N TYR A 100 -7.90 14.83 16.74
CA TYR A 100 -8.45 15.88 17.61
C TYR A 100 -8.02 17.30 17.23
N GLY A 101 -7.20 17.46 16.17
CA GLY A 101 -6.62 18.75 15.79
C GLY A 101 -5.34 19.12 16.54
N GLY A 102 -4.93 18.33 17.53
CA GLY A 102 -3.70 18.56 18.28
C GLY A 102 -3.37 17.52 19.34
N ALA A 103 -2.07 17.29 19.55
CA ALA A 103 -1.52 16.50 20.63
C ALA A 103 -0.09 16.94 20.96
N VAL A 104 0.36 16.66 22.17
CA VAL A 104 1.72 16.97 22.61
C VAL A 104 2.38 15.77 23.29
N ILE A 105 3.71 15.77 23.31
CA ILE A 105 4.48 14.88 24.18
C ILE A 105 5.19 15.73 25.22
N LEU A 106 4.83 15.53 26.49
CA LEU A 106 5.50 16.15 27.62
C LEU A 106 6.84 15.47 27.87
N ILE A 107 7.91 16.27 27.85
CA ILE A 107 9.28 15.87 28.14
C ILE A 107 9.57 16.03 29.64
N GLY A 108 9.59 14.92 30.36
CA GLY A 108 10.02 14.87 31.75
C GLY A 108 11.55 14.79 31.84
N ALA A 109 12.24 15.93 31.74
CA ALA A 109 13.69 16.01 31.84
C ALA A 109 14.17 17.27 32.58
N GLY A 110 15.40 17.22 33.11
CA GLY A 110 16.03 18.34 33.82
C GLY A 110 15.31 18.71 35.12
N ARG A 111 15.02 20.00 35.32
CA ARG A 111 14.34 20.53 36.52
C ARG A 111 12.93 19.96 36.69
N GLU A 112 12.50 19.79 37.93
CA GLU A 112 11.14 19.33 38.27
C GLU A 112 10.05 20.36 37.94
N ASP A 113 10.36 21.66 38.03
CA ASP A 113 9.40 22.72 37.69
C ASP A 113 9.16 22.77 36.17
N LEU A 114 7.95 22.37 35.76
CA LEU A 114 7.49 22.33 34.37
C LEU A 114 7.17 23.72 33.80
N ASN A 115 6.97 24.73 34.66
CA ASN A 115 6.64 26.08 34.22
C ASN A 115 7.88 26.86 33.73
N GLN A 116 9.07 26.35 34.03
CA GLN A 116 10.33 26.93 33.57
C GLN A 116 10.75 26.36 32.20
N PRO A 117 11.41 27.16 31.36
CA PRO A 117 11.92 26.69 30.08
C PRO A 117 12.93 25.56 30.26
N LEU A 118 12.81 24.53 29.44
CA LEU A 118 13.82 23.50 29.29
C LEU A 118 14.95 24.01 28.39
N ASP A 119 16.16 24.07 28.95
CA ASP A 119 17.38 24.29 28.18
C ASP A 119 18.11 22.95 28.01
N PRO A 120 18.13 22.38 26.78
CA PRO A 120 18.78 21.10 26.51
C PRO A 120 20.24 21.06 26.96
N ARG A 121 20.96 22.19 26.95
CA ARG A 121 22.39 22.25 27.33
C ARG A 121 22.64 21.94 28.80
N THR A 122 21.62 22.01 29.64
CA THR A 122 21.70 21.71 31.07
C THR A 122 21.45 20.23 31.41
N ILE A 123 21.01 19.45 30.42
CA ILE A 123 20.70 18.02 30.56
C ILE A 123 21.97 17.21 30.79
N ARG A 124 21.95 16.37 31.82
CA ARG A 124 23.00 15.43 32.18
C ARG A 124 22.63 14.01 31.75
N LYS A 125 23.63 13.13 31.77
CA LYS A 125 23.42 11.71 31.48
C LYS A 125 22.36 11.11 32.41
N GLY A 126 21.29 10.53 31.85
CA GLY A 126 20.18 9.92 32.58
C GLY A 126 19.09 10.89 33.04
N ASP A 127 19.10 12.16 32.62
CA ASP A 127 18.12 13.15 33.06
C ASP A 127 16.74 13.02 32.39
N LEU A 128 16.64 12.35 31.23
CA LEU A 128 15.34 12.02 30.63
C LEU A 128 14.66 10.94 31.48
N ARG A 129 13.52 11.27 32.09
CA ARG A 129 12.80 10.41 33.03
C ARG A 129 11.55 9.77 32.43
N TYR A 130 10.77 10.55 31.67
CA TYR A 130 9.53 10.06 31.06
C TYR A 130 9.11 10.90 29.86
N LEU A 131 8.25 10.31 29.03
CA LEU A 131 7.57 10.95 27.92
C LEU A 131 6.07 10.62 27.99
N THR A 132 5.21 11.63 28.04
CA THR A 132 3.76 11.43 28.19
C THR A 132 3.01 12.08 27.03
N VAL A 133 2.22 11.29 26.31
CA VAL A 133 1.37 11.80 25.22
C VAL A 133 0.09 12.37 25.82
N ILE A 134 -0.21 13.62 25.52
CA ILE A 134 -1.38 14.35 26.01
C ILE A 134 -2.11 14.93 24.80
N THR A 135 -3.44 14.79 24.76
CA THR A 135 -4.23 15.31 23.64
C THR A 135 -4.64 16.75 23.88
N ARG A 136 -5.00 17.47 22.81
CA ARG A 136 -5.63 18.79 22.89
C ARG A 136 -6.85 18.81 23.84
N LYS A 137 -7.55 17.69 24.03
CA LYS A 137 -8.71 17.59 24.92
C LYS A 137 -8.34 17.69 26.40
N ASP A 138 -7.13 17.26 26.74
CA ASP A 138 -6.66 17.15 28.13
C ASP A 138 -5.70 18.30 28.50
N ILE A 139 -5.37 19.18 27.55
CA ILE A 139 -4.45 20.31 27.73
C ILE A 139 -5.10 21.61 27.25
N ILE A 140 -5.00 22.64 28.08
CA ILE A 140 -5.49 23.98 27.80
C ILE A 140 -4.32 24.81 27.28
N ALA A 141 -4.46 25.31 26.05
CA ALA A 141 -3.53 26.27 25.48
C ALA A 141 -3.78 27.67 26.07
N GLY A 142 -2.71 28.34 26.48
CA GLY A 142 -2.74 29.73 26.91
C GLY A 142 -2.96 30.71 25.78
N LEU A 143 -2.61 31.98 26.02
CA LEU A 143 -2.71 33.03 25.01
C LEU A 143 -1.68 32.82 23.90
N ALA A 144 -2.05 33.19 22.67
CA ALA A 144 -1.11 33.21 21.57
C ALA A 144 -0.05 34.30 21.75
N ASP A 145 1.19 34.00 21.35
CA ASP A 145 2.23 35.01 21.19
C ASP A 145 1.86 35.93 20.01
N ILE A 146 1.72 37.22 20.29
CA ILE A 146 1.35 38.24 19.31
C ILE A 146 2.54 39.13 18.91
N ASP A 147 3.76 38.83 19.37
CA ASP A 147 4.94 39.56 18.92
C ASP A 147 5.38 39.05 17.54
N PRO A 148 5.28 39.86 16.46
CA PRO A 148 5.67 39.43 15.11
C PRO A 148 7.16 39.14 14.96
N ARG A 149 7.98 39.51 15.95
CA ARG A 149 9.43 39.21 15.99
C ARG A 149 9.71 37.85 16.64
N SER A 150 8.72 37.25 17.28
CA SER A 150 8.85 35.95 17.92
C SER A 150 8.83 34.83 16.88
N PRO A 151 9.78 33.88 16.93
CA PRO A 151 9.71 32.65 16.14
C PRO A 151 8.46 31.81 16.42
N ARG A 152 7.78 32.06 17.56
CA ARG A 152 6.57 31.35 17.99
C ARG A 152 5.28 32.17 17.79
N TYR A 153 5.30 33.20 16.94
CA TYR A 153 4.12 34.01 16.65
C TYR A 153 2.89 33.17 16.29
N GLY A 154 1.76 33.45 16.96
CA GLY A 154 0.50 32.73 16.83
C GLY A 154 0.39 31.44 17.67
N LEU A 155 1.48 30.99 18.30
CA LEU A 155 1.50 29.80 19.15
C LEU A 155 1.29 30.14 20.63
N PRO A 156 0.80 29.21 21.46
CA PRO A 156 0.61 29.42 22.89
C PRO A 156 1.92 29.72 23.63
N ILE A 157 1.86 30.69 24.55
CA ILE A 157 2.97 31.06 25.44
C ILE A 157 3.15 30.09 26.61
N ASP A 158 2.06 29.47 27.06
CA ASP A 158 2.01 28.50 28.14
C ASP A 158 0.91 27.47 27.87
N TYR A 159 1.04 26.30 28.51
CA TYR A 159 0.05 25.25 28.48
C TYR A 159 -0.31 24.83 29.91
N GLN A 160 -1.54 24.39 30.12
CA GLN A 160 -2.02 23.99 31.44
C GLN A 160 -2.77 22.66 31.32
N PHE A 161 -2.52 21.73 32.23
CA PHE A 161 -3.39 20.55 32.35
C PHE A 161 -3.71 20.28 33.81
N SER A 162 -4.92 19.80 34.03
CA SER A 162 -5.43 19.46 35.36
C SER A 162 -5.13 18.00 35.65
N THR A 163 -4.60 17.73 36.83
CA THR A 163 -4.48 16.36 37.33
C THR A 163 -5.79 15.92 37.99
N ASN A 164 -5.98 14.61 38.13
CA ASN A 164 -7.14 14.05 38.84
C ASN A 164 -7.25 14.51 40.31
N HIS A 165 -6.19 15.08 40.88
CA HIS A 165 -6.17 15.61 42.24
C HIS A 165 -6.51 17.11 42.32
N GLY A 166 -6.90 17.74 41.20
CA GLY A 166 -7.26 19.16 41.14
C GLY A 166 -6.07 20.11 41.09
N GLU A 167 -4.84 19.59 41.00
CA GLU A 167 -3.65 20.40 40.75
C GLU A 167 -3.60 20.80 39.28
N VAL A 168 -3.43 22.11 39.02
CA VAL A 168 -3.21 22.63 37.67
C VAL A 168 -1.72 22.81 37.46
N LEU A 169 -1.14 21.99 36.58
CA LEU A 169 0.26 22.09 36.22
C LEU A 169 0.39 23.02 35.01
N ARG A 170 1.21 24.06 35.16
CA ARG A 170 1.61 24.93 34.06
C ARG A 170 2.89 24.42 33.44
N VAL A 171 2.93 24.39 32.11
CA VAL A 171 4.03 23.86 31.34
C VAL A 171 4.50 24.87 30.31
N HIS A 172 5.80 25.11 30.29
CA HIS A 172 6.44 25.93 29.28
C HIS A 172 6.51 25.18 27.93
N PRO A 173 6.25 25.83 26.78
CA PRO A 173 6.21 25.16 25.48
C PRO A 173 7.49 24.39 25.10
N THR A 174 8.67 24.83 25.57
CA THR A 174 9.94 24.11 25.30
C THR A 174 10.06 22.75 25.98
N ARG A 175 9.08 22.35 26.80
CA ARG A 175 8.96 20.99 27.37
C ARG A 175 8.02 20.10 26.59
N LEU A 176 7.48 20.57 25.46
CA LEU A 176 6.49 19.87 24.67
C LEU A 176 7.03 19.63 23.26
N VAL A 177 6.83 18.41 22.77
CA VAL A 177 6.84 18.12 21.33
C VAL A 177 5.42 18.35 20.84
N GLU A 178 5.22 19.38 20.02
CA GLU A 178 3.89 19.83 19.60
C GLU A 178 3.51 19.25 18.22
N PHE A 179 2.45 18.45 18.16
CA PHE A 179 1.87 17.98 16.90
C PHE A 179 0.51 18.65 16.68
N ARG A 180 0.41 19.36 15.57
CA ARG A 180 -0.84 20.03 15.14
C ARG A 180 -1.59 19.13 14.14
N GLY A 181 -2.91 19.28 14.12
CA GLY A 181 -3.76 18.75 13.07
C GLY A 181 -3.64 19.58 11.78
N GLU A 182 -4.69 19.59 10.98
CA GLU A 182 -4.71 20.31 9.71
C GLU A 182 -4.58 21.83 9.93
N PRO A 183 -3.74 22.53 9.16
CA PRO A 183 -3.46 23.93 9.39
C PRO A 183 -4.68 24.80 9.10
N LEU A 184 -4.96 25.75 10.00
CA LEU A 184 -6.01 26.74 9.81
C LEU A 184 -5.53 27.90 8.91
N PRO A 185 -6.38 28.47 8.04
CA PRO A 185 -6.04 29.64 7.23
C PRO A 185 -5.60 30.86 8.05
N SER A 186 -6.08 30.97 9.29
CA SER A 186 -5.60 31.96 10.26
C SER A 186 -5.64 31.36 11.66
N GLN A 187 -4.52 31.47 12.38
CA GLN A 187 -4.40 30.99 13.75
C GLN A 187 -5.24 31.79 14.75
N PHE A 188 -5.72 32.97 14.36
CA PHE A 188 -6.58 33.84 15.15
C PHE A 188 -8.08 33.64 14.87
N VAL A 189 -8.42 32.87 13.83
CA VAL A 189 -9.81 32.47 13.54
C VAL A 189 -10.26 31.34 14.46
N ALA A 190 -9.31 30.59 15.02
CA ALA A 190 -9.56 29.66 16.10
C ALA A 190 -10.17 30.45 17.29
N GLY A 191 -11.43 30.16 17.64
CA GLY A 191 -12.14 30.84 18.72
C GLY A 191 -11.38 30.81 20.06
N SER A 192 -11.86 31.59 21.03
CA SER A 192 -11.26 31.71 22.36
C SER A 192 -10.94 30.33 22.99
N GLY A 193 -9.65 29.99 23.10
CA GLY A 193 -9.16 28.74 23.71
C GLY A 193 -8.61 27.67 22.74
N GLN A 194 -8.49 27.97 21.45
CA GLN A 194 -7.94 27.02 20.45
C GLN A 194 -6.61 27.45 19.81
N TYR A 195 -5.95 28.48 20.35
CA TYR A 195 -4.67 28.96 19.83
C TYR A 195 -3.63 27.85 19.72
N GLY A 196 -2.87 27.84 18.63
CA GLY A 196 -1.84 26.83 18.38
C GLY A 196 -2.33 25.48 17.89
N TRP A 197 -3.64 25.22 17.83
CA TRP A 197 -4.16 23.95 17.32
C TRP A 197 -4.56 24.05 15.85
N GLY A 198 -4.74 22.88 15.23
CA GLY A 198 -5.31 22.72 13.89
C GLY A 198 -6.69 22.08 13.95
N ASP A 199 -7.28 21.86 12.79
CA ASP A 199 -8.52 21.08 12.67
C ASP A 199 -8.23 19.58 12.63
N SER A 200 -9.27 18.79 12.91
CA SER A 200 -9.22 17.36 12.63
C SER A 200 -9.11 17.13 11.13
N VAL A 201 -8.30 16.14 10.71
CA VAL A 201 -8.31 15.69 9.30
C VAL A 201 -9.70 15.19 8.89
N LEU A 202 -10.50 14.73 9.85
CA LEU A 202 -11.87 14.30 9.58
C LEU A 202 -12.74 15.45 9.10
N GLN A 203 -12.46 16.71 9.48
CA GLN A 203 -13.31 17.86 9.14
C GLN A 203 -13.51 18.03 7.62
N SER A 204 -12.46 17.80 6.82
CA SER A 204 -12.53 17.90 5.36
C SER A 204 -13.03 16.60 4.70
N VAL A 205 -12.74 15.44 5.28
CA VAL A 205 -13.06 14.14 4.66
C VAL A 205 -14.40 13.56 5.09
N TYR A 206 -15.04 14.15 6.11
CA TYR A 206 -16.17 13.56 6.82
C TYR A 206 -17.30 13.15 5.87
N THR A 207 -17.78 14.09 5.07
CA THR A 207 -18.92 13.87 4.16
C THR A 207 -18.62 12.79 3.13
N ALA A 208 -17.41 12.78 2.55
CA ALA A 208 -17.02 11.78 1.56
C ALA A 208 -17.01 10.36 2.15
N CYS A 209 -16.43 10.20 3.34
CA CYS A 209 -16.37 8.92 4.03
C CYS A 209 -17.75 8.49 4.57
N GLN A 210 -18.55 9.42 5.07
CA GLN A 210 -19.92 9.14 5.52
C GLN A 210 -20.80 8.65 4.37
N HIS A 211 -20.69 9.26 3.18
CA HIS A 211 -21.41 8.80 2.00
C HIS A 211 -21.00 7.38 1.57
N LEU A 212 -19.72 7.03 1.69
CA LEU A 212 -19.26 5.66 1.46
C LEU A 212 -19.91 4.69 2.46
N ASP A 213 -19.85 4.99 3.76
CA ASP A 213 -20.45 4.15 4.81
C ASP A 213 -21.95 3.96 4.58
N MET A 214 -22.68 5.04 4.29
CA MET A 214 -24.12 5.00 3.98
C MET A 214 -24.42 4.21 2.73
N THR A 215 -23.61 4.35 1.67
CA THR A 215 -23.78 3.59 0.44
C THR A 215 -23.59 2.09 0.68
N MET A 216 -22.55 1.70 1.41
CA MET A 216 -22.33 0.29 1.76
C MET A 216 -23.46 -0.28 2.62
N ALA A 217 -23.97 0.50 3.59
CA ALA A 217 -25.09 0.09 4.43
C ALA A 217 -26.38 -0.08 3.62
N ASN A 218 -26.65 0.81 2.66
CA ASN A 218 -27.81 0.72 1.77
C ASN A 218 -27.68 -0.47 0.83
N VAL A 219 -26.49 -0.73 0.26
CA VAL A 219 -26.23 -1.92 -0.55
C VAL A 219 -26.46 -3.21 0.25
N ALA A 220 -25.94 -3.29 1.48
CA ALA A 220 -26.18 -4.43 2.36
C ALA A 220 -27.66 -4.64 2.67
N SER A 221 -28.42 -3.55 2.86
CA SER A 221 -29.87 -3.60 3.08
C SER A 221 -30.60 -4.16 1.85
N LEU A 222 -30.22 -3.74 0.64
CA LEU A 222 -30.79 -4.26 -0.61
C LEU A 222 -30.56 -5.77 -0.78
N VAL A 223 -29.44 -6.32 -0.28
CA VAL A 223 -29.18 -7.77 -0.34
C VAL A 223 -30.24 -8.57 0.45
N PHE A 224 -30.76 -8.03 1.55
CA PHE A 224 -31.86 -8.68 2.28
C PHE A 224 -33.19 -8.65 1.50
N ASP A 225 -33.39 -7.60 0.70
CA ASP A 225 -34.56 -7.43 -0.16
C ASP A 225 -34.38 -8.04 -1.57
N ALA A 226 -33.27 -8.73 -1.82
CA ALA A 226 -32.96 -9.37 -3.10
C ALA A 226 -34.10 -10.25 -3.62
N LYS A 227 -34.81 -10.89 -2.68
CA LYS A 227 -35.99 -11.68 -2.94
C LYS A 227 -37.06 -11.36 -1.92
N THR A 228 -38.14 -10.75 -2.39
CA THR A 228 -39.33 -10.48 -1.59
C THR A 228 -40.45 -11.39 -2.02
N ASP A 229 -40.95 -12.17 -1.07
CA ASP A 229 -42.12 -13.01 -1.26
C ASP A 229 -43.38 -12.23 -0.88
N ILE A 230 -44.35 -12.17 -1.79
CA ILE A 230 -45.65 -11.53 -1.60
C ILE A 230 -46.70 -12.65 -1.58
N ILE A 231 -47.45 -12.73 -0.48
CA ILE A 231 -48.54 -13.70 -0.32
C ILE A 231 -49.83 -12.91 -0.18
N LYS A 232 -50.76 -13.10 -1.12
CA LYS A 232 -52.06 -12.44 -1.13
C LYS A 232 -53.08 -13.41 -0.54
N ILE A 233 -53.78 -12.96 0.49
CA ILE A 233 -54.83 -13.72 1.19
C ILE A 233 -56.13 -12.94 1.06
N GLU A 234 -57.19 -13.62 0.61
CA GLU A 234 -58.52 -13.03 0.52
C GLU A 234 -59.07 -12.66 1.90
N GLY A 235 -59.66 -11.47 2.03
CA GLY A 235 -60.28 -11.01 3.29
C GLY A 235 -59.30 -10.71 4.45
N LEU A 236 -57.98 -10.67 4.20
CA LEU A 236 -56.97 -10.44 5.25
C LEU A 236 -57.25 -9.18 6.09
N SER A 237 -57.59 -8.07 5.44
CA SER A 237 -57.83 -6.78 6.12
C SER A 237 -59.00 -6.81 7.10
N GLU A 238 -60.01 -7.65 6.85
CA GLU A 238 -61.17 -7.80 7.74
C GLU A 238 -60.83 -8.77 8.88
N ASN A 239 -60.22 -9.91 8.56
CA ASN A 239 -59.94 -10.99 9.50
C ASN A 239 -58.79 -10.68 10.48
N ILE A 240 -57.82 -9.83 10.10
CA ILE A 240 -56.69 -9.45 10.96
C ILE A 240 -57.13 -8.70 12.22
N THR A 241 -58.36 -8.17 12.25
CA THR A 241 -58.89 -7.45 13.43
C THR A 241 -59.26 -8.38 14.59
N ASP A 242 -59.34 -9.71 14.36
CA ASP A 242 -59.49 -10.72 15.40
C ASP A 242 -58.12 -11.13 15.96
N PRO A 243 -57.83 -10.88 17.26
CA PRO A 243 -56.56 -11.24 17.89
C PRO A 243 -56.18 -12.73 17.76
N LYS A 244 -57.19 -13.61 17.71
CA LYS A 244 -56.96 -15.05 17.58
C LYS A 244 -56.55 -15.43 16.16
N TYR A 245 -57.11 -14.75 15.16
CA TYR A 245 -56.74 -14.93 13.76
C TYR A 245 -55.31 -14.43 13.52
N GLU A 246 -54.95 -13.26 14.08
CA GLU A 246 -53.60 -12.69 14.01
C GLU A 246 -52.54 -13.68 14.56
N GLU A 247 -52.75 -14.24 15.75
CA GLU A 247 -51.81 -15.19 16.36
C GLU A 247 -51.66 -16.47 15.53
N MET A 248 -52.78 -17.01 15.02
CA MET A 248 -52.75 -18.18 14.15
C MET A 248 -52.02 -17.91 12.83
N LEU A 249 -52.24 -16.74 12.23
CA LEU A 249 -51.59 -16.32 11.00
C LEU A 249 -50.07 -16.16 11.20
N PHE A 250 -49.66 -15.52 12.29
CA PHE A 250 -48.25 -15.37 12.65
C PHE A 250 -47.57 -16.74 12.82
N LYS A 251 -48.19 -17.64 13.58
CA LYS A 251 -47.66 -18.99 13.83
C LYS A 251 -47.52 -19.79 12.53
N ARG A 252 -48.49 -19.65 11.62
CA ARG A 252 -48.44 -20.29 10.31
C ARG A 252 -47.28 -19.77 9.46
N PHE A 253 -47.10 -18.46 9.33
CA PHE A 253 -46.00 -17.89 8.55
C PHE A 253 -44.63 -18.13 9.16
N ALA A 254 -44.50 -18.10 10.49
CA ALA A 254 -43.28 -18.49 11.18
C ALA A 254 -42.90 -19.94 10.86
N THR A 255 -43.88 -20.86 10.88
CA THR A 255 -43.68 -22.27 10.54
C THR A 255 -43.33 -22.45 9.06
N ALA A 256 -44.04 -21.75 8.16
CA ALA A 256 -43.77 -21.79 6.73
C ALA A 256 -42.36 -21.27 6.38
N ARG A 257 -41.90 -20.20 7.05
CA ARG A 257 -40.54 -19.67 6.88
C ARG A 257 -39.48 -20.67 7.36
N LEU A 258 -39.72 -21.35 8.48
CA LEU A 258 -38.84 -22.39 9.01
C LEU A 258 -38.76 -23.60 8.06
N LEU A 259 -39.91 -24.05 7.54
CA LEU A 259 -39.99 -25.16 6.59
C LEU A 259 -39.37 -24.80 5.24
N LYS A 260 -39.59 -23.59 4.72
CA LYS A 260 -38.97 -23.11 3.48
C LYS A 260 -37.45 -22.99 3.62
N GLY A 261 -36.95 -22.54 4.77
CA GLY A 261 -35.51 -22.46 5.07
C GLY A 261 -34.82 -23.82 5.08
N ASN A 262 -35.49 -24.87 5.57
CA ASN A 262 -34.90 -26.21 5.68
C ASN A 262 -35.12 -27.08 4.43
N ASN A 263 -36.29 -26.97 3.78
CA ASN A 263 -36.70 -27.90 2.72
C ASN A 263 -36.93 -27.22 1.37
N GLY A 264 -36.75 -25.90 1.26
CA GLY A 264 -36.95 -25.14 0.01
C GLY A 264 -38.39 -25.11 -0.50
N THR A 265 -39.34 -25.73 0.20
CA THR A 265 -40.73 -25.94 -0.25
C THR A 265 -41.67 -25.05 0.55
N LEU A 266 -42.49 -24.26 -0.14
CA LEU A 266 -43.53 -23.43 0.46
C LEU A 266 -44.89 -24.10 0.25
N ILE A 267 -45.63 -24.31 1.35
CA ILE A 267 -46.97 -24.91 1.34
C ILE A 267 -47.99 -23.78 1.49
N LEU A 268 -48.90 -23.68 0.52
CA LEU A 268 -49.95 -22.65 0.46
C LEU A 268 -51.31 -23.31 0.36
N ASP A 269 -52.35 -22.60 0.80
CA ASP A 269 -53.73 -23.03 0.56
C ASP A 269 -54.16 -22.72 -0.88
N LYS A 270 -55.24 -23.35 -1.35
CA LYS A 270 -55.69 -23.27 -2.74
C LYS A 270 -56.06 -21.85 -3.18
N ASP A 271 -56.62 -21.06 -2.27
CA ASP A 271 -57.11 -19.70 -2.54
C ASP A 271 -56.06 -18.61 -2.26
N GLU A 272 -54.82 -19.00 -1.96
CA GLU A 272 -53.71 -18.07 -1.72
C GLU A 272 -52.84 -17.90 -2.96
N GLU A 273 -52.53 -16.64 -3.30
CA GLU A 273 -51.61 -16.34 -4.38
C GLU A 273 -50.21 -16.03 -3.84
N TYR A 274 -49.19 -16.61 -4.46
CA TYR A 274 -47.80 -16.32 -4.20
C TYR A 274 -47.13 -15.69 -5.41
N GLU A 275 -46.51 -14.54 -5.17
CA GLU A 275 -45.71 -13.80 -6.15
C GLU A 275 -44.34 -13.53 -5.52
N SER A 276 -43.25 -13.92 -6.18
CA SER A 276 -41.91 -13.52 -5.76
C SER A 276 -41.37 -12.43 -6.65
N LYS A 277 -40.98 -11.29 -6.06
CA LYS A 277 -40.24 -10.24 -6.76
C LYS A 277 -38.75 -10.44 -6.50
N SER A 278 -37.99 -10.62 -7.56
CA SER A 278 -36.53 -10.65 -7.52
C SER A 278 -35.98 -9.37 -8.11
N PHE A 279 -35.08 -8.71 -7.40
CA PHE A 279 -34.34 -7.58 -7.95
C PHE A 279 -32.99 -8.07 -8.48
N ALA A 280 -32.65 -7.68 -9.72
CA ALA A 280 -31.34 -7.90 -10.26
C ALA A 280 -30.46 -6.69 -9.92
N PHE A 281 -29.34 -6.91 -9.23
CA PHE A 281 -28.42 -5.85 -8.82
C PHE A 281 -27.30 -5.66 -9.85
N SER A 282 -27.61 -5.07 -10.99
CA SER A 282 -26.58 -4.66 -11.96
C SER A 282 -25.99 -3.31 -11.58
N GLY A 283 -24.65 -3.19 -11.54
CA GLY A 283 -23.94 -1.91 -11.36
C GLY A 283 -23.79 -1.42 -9.91
N LEU A 284 -24.19 -2.20 -8.90
CA LEU A 284 -23.95 -1.84 -7.49
C LEU A 284 -22.45 -1.83 -7.14
N SER A 285 -21.67 -2.73 -7.75
CA SER A 285 -20.21 -2.76 -7.64
C SER A 285 -19.60 -1.43 -8.10
N ASP A 286 -20.02 -0.93 -9.26
CA ASP A 286 -19.44 0.26 -9.87
C ASP A 286 -19.75 1.51 -9.04
N ILE A 287 -20.93 1.55 -8.43
CA ILE A 287 -21.31 2.61 -7.49
C ILE A 287 -20.43 2.51 -6.23
N ALA A 288 -20.28 1.31 -5.66
CA ALA A 288 -19.44 1.09 -4.49
C ALA A 288 -17.98 1.55 -4.74
N ASP A 289 -17.40 1.14 -5.86
CA ASP A 289 -16.04 1.48 -6.25
C ASP A 289 -15.86 2.98 -6.44
N ARG A 290 -16.84 3.67 -7.04
CA ARG A 290 -16.79 5.14 -7.18
C ARG A 290 -16.78 5.84 -5.83
N PHE A 291 -17.60 5.43 -4.87
CA PHE A 291 -17.56 6.02 -3.53
C PHE A 291 -16.27 5.70 -2.78
N MET A 292 -15.69 4.52 -2.99
CA MET A 292 -14.36 4.18 -2.46
C MET A 292 -13.25 5.06 -3.06
N GLN A 293 -13.33 5.36 -4.36
CA GLN A 293 -12.40 6.27 -5.04
C GLN A 293 -12.55 7.71 -4.51
N VAL A 294 -13.78 8.21 -4.34
CA VAL A 294 -14.01 9.55 -3.77
C VAL A 294 -13.46 9.64 -2.34
N ALA A 295 -13.69 8.62 -1.50
CA ALA A 295 -13.14 8.60 -0.14
C ALA A 295 -11.61 8.54 -0.14
N SER A 296 -11.01 7.75 -1.04
CA SER A 296 -9.55 7.65 -1.22
C SER A 296 -8.95 8.99 -1.65
N GLY A 297 -9.57 9.66 -2.63
CA GLY A 297 -9.18 10.98 -3.11
C GLY A 297 -9.33 12.06 -2.05
N ALA A 298 -10.43 12.07 -1.29
CA ALA A 298 -10.62 13.01 -0.20
C ALA A 298 -9.58 12.84 0.93
N ALA A 299 -9.19 11.60 1.22
CA ALA A 299 -8.19 11.29 2.23
C ALA A 299 -6.74 11.48 1.76
N ASP A 300 -6.54 11.72 0.46
CA ASP A 300 -5.25 11.61 -0.23
C ASP A 300 -4.55 10.25 0.01
N ILE A 301 -5.27 9.16 0.27
CA ILE A 301 -4.65 7.83 0.47
C ILE A 301 -4.97 6.98 -0.75
N PRO A 302 -3.97 6.45 -1.49
CA PRO A 302 -4.22 5.59 -2.63
C PRO A 302 -5.10 4.40 -2.25
N MET A 303 -6.00 4.01 -3.16
CA MET A 303 -6.93 2.89 -2.94
C MET A 303 -6.18 1.58 -2.64
N THR A 304 -5.01 1.38 -3.26
CA THR A 304 -4.05 0.29 -2.96
C THR A 304 -3.62 0.27 -1.51
N ARG A 305 -3.31 1.42 -0.91
CA ARG A 305 -2.92 1.52 0.51
C ARG A 305 -4.13 1.46 1.44
N LEU A 306 -5.24 2.10 1.08
CA LEU A 306 -6.42 2.22 1.92
C LEU A 306 -7.19 0.89 2.02
N LEU A 307 -7.36 0.18 0.91
CA LEU A 307 -8.18 -1.03 0.79
C LEU A 307 -7.37 -2.31 0.66
N GLY A 308 -6.12 -2.23 0.18
CA GLY A 308 -5.33 -3.43 -0.15
C GLY A 308 -5.74 -4.06 -1.49
N THR A 309 -6.43 -3.32 -2.36
CA THR A 309 -6.85 -3.77 -3.69
C THR A 309 -5.95 -3.14 -4.76
N SER A 310 -5.51 -3.91 -5.74
CA SER A 310 -4.86 -3.34 -6.92
C SER A 310 -5.85 -2.47 -7.71
N PRO A 311 -5.41 -1.36 -8.33
CA PRO A 311 -6.31 -0.52 -9.12
C PRO A 311 -6.91 -1.33 -10.28
N GLY A 312 -8.20 -1.12 -10.55
CA GLY A 312 -8.87 -1.77 -11.68
C GLY A 312 -8.36 -1.22 -13.01
N GLY A 313 -7.73 -2.07 -13.83
CA GLY A 313 -7.24 -1.71 -15.17
C GLY A 313 -6.06 -2.59 -15.57
N LEU A 314 -6.05 -3.10 -16.81
CA LEU A 314 -5.08 -4.07 -17.34
C LEU A 314 -3.59 -3.62 -17.29
N ASN A 315 -3.30 -2.37 -16.89
CA ASN A 315 -1.95 -1.80 -16.79
C ASN A 315 -1.73 -0.89 -15.55
N SER A 316 -2.62 -0.89 -14.56
CA SER A 316 -2.51 0.02 -13.40
C SER A 316 -1.98 -0.70 -12.17
N THR A 317 -0.65 -0.74 -11.99
CA THR A 317 -0.04 -1.32 -10.77
C THR A 317 -0.25 -0.48 -9.51
N GLY A 318 -0.71 0.77 -9.67
CA GLY A 318 -0.87 1.73 -8.56
C GLY A 318 0.47 2.19 -7.98
N GLU A 319 1.59 1.86 -8.64
CA GLU A 319 2.92 2.20 -8.14
C GLU A 319 3.17 3.71 -8.16
N SER A 320 2.73 4.40 -9.22
CA SER A 320 2.80 5.87 -9.30
C SER A 320 2.07 6.54 -8.14
N ASP A 321 0.84 6.09 -7.85
CA ASP A 321 0.03 6.63 -6.76
C ASP A 321 0.66 6.36 -5.39
N LEU A 322 1.27 5.18 -5.21
CA LEU A 322 2.00 4.85 -3.98
C LEU A 322 3.27 5.67 -3.82
N ASN A 323 4.00 5.97 -4.91
CA ASN A 323 5.17 6.85 -4.87
C ASN A 323 4.77 8.26 -4.44
N ASN A 324 3.76 8.85 -5.07
CA ASN A 324 3.23 10.17 -4.71
C ASN A 324 2.78 10.22 -3.23
N TYR A 325 2.18 9.13 -2.74
CA TYR A 325 1.82 9.00 -1.34
C TYR A 325 3.04 8.95 -0.43
N TYR A 326 4.06 8.16 -0.75
CA TYR A 326 5.30 8.09 0.04
C TYR A 326 6.04 9.42 0.07
N ASP A 327 6.08 10.17 -1.04
CA ASP A 327 6.67 11.51 -1.08
C ASP A 327 5.93 12.46 -0.13
N ARG A 328 4.59 12.37 -0.05
CA ARG A 328 3.82 13.15 0.93
C ARG A 328 4.15 12.73 2.37
N VAL A 329 4.27 11.44 2.64
CA VAL A 329 4.63 10.97 3.99
C VAL A 329 6.05 11.43 4.36
N GLN A 330 6.99 11.45 3.41
CA GLN A 330 8.32 12.00 3.61
C GLN A 330 8.29 13.50 3.88
N ALA A 331 7.48 14.26 3.14
CA ALA A 331 7.26 15.68 3.43
C ALA A 331 6.72 15.90 4.86
N MET A 332 5.81 15.05 5.33
CA MET A 332 5.33 15.08 6.72
C MET A 332 6.44 14.78 7.73
N GLN A 333 7.34 13.84 7.43
CA GLN A 333 8.51 13.55 8.28
C GLN A 333 9.41 14.78 8.42
N THR A 334 9.80 15.39 7.29
CA THR A 334 10.78 16.50 7.25
C THR A 334 10.20 17.84 7.70
N LEU A 335 8.95 18.16 7.33
CA LEU A 335 8.37 19.49 7.56
C LEU A 335 7.62 19.60 8.89
N GLU A 336 7.15 18.48 9.45
CA GLU A 336 6.33 18.50 10.66
C GLU A 336 6.96 17.71 11.82
N ILE A 337 7.35 16.45 11.59
CA ILE A 337 7.79 15.57 12.69
C ILE A 337 9.19 15.96 13.17
N GLU A 338 10.14 16.11 12.26
CA GLU A 338 11.53 16.45 12.58
C GLU A 338 11.66 17.80 13.31
N PRO A 339 11.06 18.91 12.84
CA PRO A 339 11.11 20.18 13.58
C PRO A 339 10.46 20.08 14.97
N ALA A 340 9.35 19.34 15.10
CA ALA A 340 8.67 19.14 16.38
C ALA A 340 9.55 18.36 17.38
N MET A 341 10.30 17.36 16.90
CA MET A 341 11.16 16.52 17.73
C MET A 341 12.51 17.14 18.08
N SER A 342 12.94 18.22 17.42
CA SER A 342 14.27 18.83 17.61
C SER A 342 14.72 18.96 19.08
N ILE A 343 13.87 19.50 19.96
CA ILE A 343 14.17 19.63 21.39
C ILE A 343 14.27 18.26 22.09
N LEU A 344 13.37 17.32 21.75
CA LEU A 344 13.40 15.97 22.29
C LEU A 344 14.68 15.25 21.87
N ASP A 345 15.13 15.43 20.63
CA ASP A 345 16.34 14.83 20.10
C ASP A 345 17.57 15.36 20.83
N GLU A 346 17.64 16.67 21.08
CA GLU A 346 18.71 17.24 21.90
C GLU A 346 18.74 16.68 23.33
N VAL A 347 17.58 16.57 23.96
CA VAL A 347 17.44 16.01 25.31
C VAL A 347 17.84 14.53 25.32
N LEU A 348 17.42 13.77 24.30
CA LEU A 348 17.72 12.36 24.13
C LEU A 348 19.24 12.16 24.01
N ILE A 349 19.90 12.81 23.06
CA ILE A 349 21.34 12.68 22.81
C ILE A 349 22.13 13.01 24.08
N ARG A 350 21.84 14.14 24.73
CA ARG A 350 22.54 14.57 25.94
C ARG A 350 22.27 13.66 27.13
N SER A 351 21.04 13.17 27.28
CA SER A 351 20.70 12.22 28.34
C SER A 351 21.38 10.85 28.11
N THR A 352 21.60 10.45 26.87
CA THR A 352 22.28 9.19 26.54
C THR A 352 23.79 9.29 26.71
N LEU A 353 24.41 10.28 26.06
CA LEU A 353 25.87 10.39 25.96
C LEU A 353 26.48 11.24 27.08
N GLY A 354 25.71 12.11 27.71
CA GLY A 354 26.17 13.07 28.72
C GLY A 354 26.83 14.32 28.15
N ALA A 355 27.03 14.38 26.83
CA ALA A 355 27.58 15.51 26.10
C ALA A 355 26.90 15.62 24.74
N TRP A 356 27.10 16.75 24.06
CA TRP A 356 26.72 16.90 22.66
C TRP A 356 27.91 16.50 21.77
N PRO A 357 27.81 15.43 20.98
CA PRO A 357 28.84 15.03 20.01
C PRO A 357 28.87 15.97 18.80
N ASP A 358 30.05 16.20 18.23
CA ASP A 358 30.24 17.18 17.13
C ASP A 358 29.62 16.73 15.78
N LYS A 359 29.36 15.43 15.60
CA LYS A 359 28.95 14.84 14.30
C LYS A 359 27.85 13.78 14.42
N THR A 360 26.85 13.99 15.28
CA THR A 360 25.68 13.09 15.32
C THR A 360 24.56 13.65 14.46
N THR A 361 24.19 12.89 13.44
CA THR A 361 23.08 13.17 12.52
C THR A 361 22.19 11.94 12.43
N TYR A 362 20.99 12.10 11.85
CA TYR A 362 20.17 10.97 11.49
C TYR A 362 19.58 11.18 10.11
N GLU A 363 19.21 10.08 9.45
CA GLU A 363 18.52 10.10 8.17
C GLU A 363 17.24 9.24 8.25
N TRP A 364 16.18 9.69 7.59
CA TRP A 364 14.93 8.93 7.51
C TRP A 364 15.10 7.77 6.52
N ARG A 365 14.79 6.55 6.95
CA ARG A 365 14.86 5.40 6.06
C ARG A 365 13.81 5.51 4.95
N PRO A 366 14.18 5.23 3.69
CA PRO A 366 13.24 5.26 2.57
C PRO A 366 11.98 4.43 2.82
N LEU A 367 10.81 5.02 2.54
CA LEU A 367 9.52 4.36 2.73
C LEU A 367 9.24 3.32 1.64
N LYS A 368 9.70 3.59 0.42
CA LYS A 368 9.65 2.67 -0.71
C LYS A 368 10.70 1.59 -0.51
N GLN A 369 10.25 0.34 -0.50
CA GLN A 369 11.16 -0.79 -0.62
C GLN A 369 11.29 -1.12 -2.10
N MET A 370 12.52 -1.11 -2.57
CA MET A 370 12.84 -1.62 -3.89
C MET A 370 12.71 -3.15 -3.85
N SER A 371 12.19 -3.76 -4.91
CA SER A 371 12.21 -5.23 -5.02
C SER A 371 13.66 -5.72 -5.07
N GLU A 372 13.90 -6.98 -4.70
CA GLU A 372 15.25 -7.58 -4.82
C GLU A 372 15.82 -7.45 -6.24
N THR A 373 14.96 -7.50 -7.26
CA THR A 373 15.33 -7.26 -8.66
C THR A 373 15.79 -5.82 -8.91
N GLN A 374 15.04 -4.82 -8.44
CA GLN A 374 15.41 -3.41 -8.57
C GLN A 374 16.69 -3.09 -7.80
N VAL A 375 16.87 -3.68 -6.61
CA VAL A 375 18.10 -3.58 -5.83
C VAL A 375 19.28 -4.19 -6.59
N SER A 376 19.10 -5.38 -7.19
CA SER A 376 20.14 -6.04 -7.97
C SER A 376 20.53 -5.24 -9.21
N GLU A 377 19.55 -4.66 -9.92
CA GLU A 377 19.82 -3.80 -11.09
C GLU A 377 20.59 -2.54 -10.70
N ILE A 378 20.22 -1.89 -9.60
CA ILE A 378 20.93 -0.71 -9.10
C ILE A 378 22.35 -1.09 -8.68
N ARG A 379 22.52 -2.18 -7.95
CA ARG A 379 23.86 -2.70 -7.58
C ARG A 379 24.72 -2.95 -8.81
N ASN A 380 24.16 -3.55 -9.86
CA ASN A 380 24.89 -3.79 -11.10
C ASN A 380 25.27 -2.47 -11.80
N LYS A 381 24.36 -1.48 -11.82
CA LYS A 381 24.64 -0.14 -12.38
C LYS A 381 25.68 0.63 -11.56
N ASP A 382 25.63 0.54 -10.24
CA ASP A 382 26.58 1.18 -9.34
C ASP A 382 27.96 0.52 -9.48
N ALA A 383 28.04 -0.81 -9.52
CA ALA A 383 29.28 -1.56 -9.75
C ALA A 383 29.89 -1.25 -11.12
N ASP A 384 29.08 -1.18 -12.18
CA ASP A 384 29.51 -0.78 -13.51
C ASP A 384 30.01 0.68 -13.52
N THR A 385 29.34 1.58 -12.80
CA THR A 385 29.77 2.98 -12.64
C THR A 385 31.12 3.08 -11.93
N LEU A 386 31.31 2.37 -10.82
CA LEU A 386 32.56 2.34 -10.06
C LEU A 386 33.69 1.72 -10.89
N SER A 387 33.42 0.63 -11.63
CA SER A 387 34.38 -0.01 -12.54
C SER A 387 34.81 0.94 -13.67
N LYS A 388 33.87 1.69 -14.25
CA LYS A 388 34.16 2.72 -15.26
C LYS A 388 35.00 3.87 -14.69
N LEU A 389 34.71 4.33 -13.48
CA LEU A 389 35.48 5.38 -12.82
C LEU A 389 36.91 4.92 -12.48
N ALA A 390 37.06 3.67 -12.01
CA ALA A 390 38.37 3.07 -11.73
C ALA A 390 39.18 2.88 -13.01
N THR A 391 38.55 2.39 -14.08
CA THR A 391 39.19 2.21 -15.40
C THR A 391 39.58 3.55 -16.03
N ALA A 392 38.79 4.60 -15.82
CA ALA A 392 39.08 5.93 -16.34
C ALA A 392 40.30 6.58 -15.64
N ALA A 393 40.69 6.11 -14.45
CA ALA A 393 41.82 6.61 -13.65
C ALA A 393 41.80 8.15 -13.42
N ILE A 394 40.61 8.74 -13.40
CA ILE A 394 40.41 10.19 -13.20
C ILE A 394 40.47 10.55 -11.72
N TYR A 395 40.03 9.64 -10.85
CA TYR A 395 39.96 9.80 -9.39
C TYR A 395 40.88 8.79 -8.71
N GLY A 396 41.35 9.12 -7.50
CA GLY A 396 42.13 8.17 -6.70
C GLY A 396 41.27 7.03 -6.18
N ASP A 397 41.87 5.85 -5.95
CA ASP A 397 41.18 4.66 -5.46
C ASP A 397 40.40 4.93 -4.15
N ASP A 398 40.95 5.77 -3.27
CA ASP A 398 40.30 6.19 -2.01
C ASP A 398 39.03 7.03 -2.24
N GLU A 399 38.99 7.84 -3.29
CA GLU A 399 37.83 8.68 -3.64
C GLU A 399 36.72 7.83 -4.26
N ILE A 400 37.07 6.85 -5.09
CA ILE A 400 36.14 5.88 -5.67
C ILE A 400 35.53 5.00 -4.58
N ALA A 401 36.35 4.54 -3.62
CA ALA A 401 35.87 3.77 -2.47
C ALA A 401 34.91 4.59 -1.58
N ALA A 402 35.21 5.87 -1.34
CA ALA A 402 34.33 6.76 -0.60
C ALA A 402 33.00 7.01 -1.32
N ALA A 403 33.03 7.22 -2.64
CA ALA A 403 31.84 7.38 -3.47
C ALA A 403 30.98 6.10 -3.50
N GLY A 404 31.59 4.93 -3.67
CA GLY A 404 30.88 3.65 -3.61
C GLY A 404 30.21 3.43 -2.26
N ALA A 405 30.92 3.70 -1.16
CA ALA A 405 30.35 3.60 0.18
C ALA A 405 29.16 4.56 0.39
N GLN A 406 29.16 5.73 -0.26
CA GLN A 406 28.03 6.66 -0.22
C GLN A 406 26.84 6.17 -1.05
N MET A 407 27.08 5.68 -2.27
CA MET A 407 26.03 5.13 -3.15
C MET A 407 25.29 3.96 -2.49
N PHE A 408 26.01 3.07 -1.80
CA PHE A 408 25.40 1.98 -1.05
C PHE A 408 24.61 2.45 0.18
N ARG A 409 25.03 3.51 0.86
CA ARG A 409 24.27 4.10 1.97
C ARG A 409 22.97 4.77 1.50
N GLU A 410 23.03 5.55 0.42
CA GLU A 410 21.86 6.26 -0.13
C GLU A 410 20.76 5.29 -0.64
N THR A 411 21.17 4.11 -1.10
CA THR A 411 20.25 3.04 -1.51
C THR A 411 19.76 2.18 -0.33
N GLY A 412 20.24 2.43 0.89
CA GLY A 412 19.88 1.67 2.09
C GLY A 412 20.44 0.25 2.10
N ILE A 413 21.53 0.01 1.37
CA ILE A 413 22.19 -1.29 1.23
C ILE A 413 23.40 -1.32 2.17
N ASP A 414 23.35 -2.21 3.17
CA ASP A 414 24.45 -2.36 4.14
C ASP A 414 25.71 -2.90 3.44
N ALA A 415 26.79 -2.10 3.44
CA ALA A 415 28.06 -2.38 2.79
C ALA A 415 28.73 -3.68 3.30
N LEU A 416 28.30 -4.20 4.47
CA LEU A 416 28.84 -5.42 5.08
C LEU A 416 28.34 -6.73 4.45
N THR A 417 27.32 -6.70 3.58
CA THR A 417 26.82 -7.91 2.90
C THR A 417 27.67 -8.36 1.71
N ILE A 418 28.71 -7.60 1.34
CA ILE A 418 29.62 -7.88 0.21
C ILE A 418 30.67 -8.96 0.56
N ALA A 419 30.78 -9.38 1.83
CA ALA A 419 31.88 -10.26 2.27
C ALA A 419 31.53 -11.75 2.47
N ASP A 420 30.27 -12.18 2.30
CA ASP A 420 29.86 -13.57 2.66
C ASP A 420 29.13 -14.37 1.57
N ASP A 421 28.70 -13.74 0.47
CA ASP A 421 28.18 -14.51 -0.68
C ASP A 421 29.32 -14.78 -1.66
N GLY A 422 29.80 -16.03 -1.60
CA GLY A 422 30.92 -16.53 -2.39
C GLY A 422 30.84 -16.12 -3.85
N LEU A 423 31.92 -15.50 -4.32
CA LEU A 423 32.22 -15.31 -5.73
C LEU A 423 32.25 -16.69 -6.41
N ASP A 424 31.18 -17.03 -7.13
CA ASP A 424 31.21 -18.08 -8.14
C ASP A 424 31.73 -17.44 -9.43
N ASP A 425 32.95 -17.83 -9.82
CA ASP A 425 33.59 -17.48 -11.08
C ASP A 425 32.80 -18.13 -12.23
N GLY A 426 31.70 -17.50 -12.65
CA GLY A 426 30.82 -17.99 -13.70
C GLY A 426 30.57 -16.93 -14.76
N GLY A 427 31.40 -16.94 -15.82
CA GLY A 427 31.08 -16.51 -17.19
C GLY A 427 30.48 -15.12 -17.42
N PHE A 428 31.25 -14.23 -18.04
CA PHE A 428 30.78 -12.99 -18.66
C PHE A 428 29.43 -13.18 -19.40
N VAL A 429 28.36 -12.58 -18.86
CA VAL A 429 27.13 -12.36 -19.63
C VAL A 429 27.33 -11.06 -20.40
N GLU A 430 27.57 -11.20 -21.70
CA GLU A 430 27.64 -10.08 -22.62
C GLU A 430 26.23 -9.47 -22.75
N THR A 431 25.96 -8.39 -22.01
CA THR A 431 24.70 -7.67 -22.11
C THR A 431 24.69 -6.90 -23.43
N VAL A 432 23.85 -7.35 -24.36
CA VAL A 432 23.60 -6.72 -25.65
C VAL A 432 23.12 -5.28 -25.42
N THR A 433 23.91 -4.31 -25.86
CA THR A 433 23.54 -2.90 -25.90
C THR A 433 22.40 -2.65 -26.88
N ALA A 434 21.33 -2.02 -26.38
CA ALA A 434 20.35 -1.17 -27.05
C ALA A 434 20.24 -1.23 -28.59
N ASP A 435 19.18 -1.90 -29.08
CA ASP A 435 18.57 -1.61 -30.38
C ASP A 435 17.09 -2.06 -30.35
N ALA A 436 16.15 -1.13 -30.54
CA ALA A 436 14.70 -1.39 -30.58
C ALA A 436 14.22 -1.89 -31.96
N ALA A 437 15.12 -2.52 -32.72
CA ALA A 437 14.79 -3.07 -34.02
C ALA A 437 13.97 -4.37 -33.84
N PRO A 438 12.86 -4.55 -34.59
CA PRO A 438 12.10 -5.80 -34.58
C PRO A 438 12.98 -7.00 -34.93
N ARG A 439 12.85 -8.10 -34.17
CA ARG A 439 13.61 -9.35 -34.36
C ARG A 439 12.72 -10.57 -34.13
N THR A 440 13.14 -11.73 -34.62
CA THR A 440 12.46 -12.99 -34.28
C THR A 440 12.50 -13.20 -32.77
N LEU A 441 11.50 -13.87 -32.19
CA LEU A 441 11.33 -13.96 -30.75
C LEU A 441 11.25 -15.42 -30.32
N TYR A 442 12.00 -15.78 -29.28
CA TYR A 442 11.91 -17.05 -28.59
C TYR A 442 12.01 -16.77 -27.08
N VAL A 443 10.91 -17.00 -26.36
CA VAL A 443 10.81 -16.76 -24.93
C VAL A 443 10.73 -18.10 -24.22
N ARG A 444 11.69 -18.37 -23.34
CA ARG A 444 11.69 -19.56 -22.49
C ARG A 444 11.94 -19.22 -21.03
N ARG A 445 11.64 -20.18 -20.15
CA ARG A 445 12.04 -20.17 -18.74
C ARG A 445 12.74 -21.47 -18.38
N ASP A 446 13.95 -21.36 -17.84
CA ASP A 446 14.76 -22.51 -17.47
C ASP A 446 14.24 -23.17 -16.17
N VAL A 447 14.32 -24.49 -16.08
CA VAL A 447 13.84 -25.27 -14.93
C VAL A 447 14.94 -25.36 -13.87
N LEU A 448 14.78 -24.60 -12.79
CA LEU A 448 15.81 -24.46 -11.75
C LEU A 448 16.02 -25.75 -10.94
N ASN A 449 14.98 -26.59 -10.82
CA ASN A 449 15.07 -27.88 -10.12
C ASN A 449 15.19 -29.09 -11.08
N GLY A 450 15.80 -28.89 -12.25
CA GLY A 450 15.93 -29.92 -13.29
C GLY A 450 16.56 -31.24 -12.82
N ALA A 451 17.47 -31.19 -11.84
CA ALA A 451 18.11 -32.38 -11.27
C ALA A 451 17.11 -33.35 -10.60
N GLU A 452 16.03 -32.84 -10.02
CA GLU A 452 14.98 -33.65 -9.39
C GLU A 452 14.12 -34.34 -10.44
N ILE A 453 13.78 -33.61 -11.51
CA ILE A 453 13.01 -34.14 -12.64
C ILE A 453 13.82 -35.21 -13.36
N ILE A 454 15.12 -35.00 -13.59
CA ILE A 454 15.99 -36.02 -14.20
C ILE A 454 16.10 -37.25 -13.31
N ARG A 455 16.21 -37.08 -11.99
CA ARG A 455 16.25 -38.23 -11.06
C ARG A 455 14.97 -39.05 -11.13
N TRP A 456 13.81 -38.40 -11.20
CA TRP A 456 12.53 -39.07 -11.43
C TRP A 456 12.50 -39.77 -12.79
N ALA A 457 12.91 -39.09 -13.87
CA ALA A 457 12.91 -39.67 -15.22
C ALA A 457 13.79 -40.93 -15.29
N LYS A 458 15.00 -40.90 -14.72
CA LYS A 458 15.88 -42.08 -14.65
C LYS A 458 15.25 -43.23 -13.85
N ALA A 459 14.50 -42.91 -12.78
CA ALA A 459 13.76 -43.92 -12.01
C ALA A 459 12.58 -44.54 -12.81
N GLN A 460 12.00 -43.80 -13.77
CA GLN A 460 10.96 -44.28 -14.70
C GLN A 460 11.53 -45.02 -15.92
N GLY A 461 12.85 -45.21 -15.99
CA GLY A 461 13.51 -46.02 -17.03
C GLY A 461 14.08 -45.23 -18.20
N PHE A 462 14.11 -43.88 -18.16
CA PHE A 462 14.82 -43.07 -19.16
C PHE A 462 16.33 -43.31 -19.03
N LYS A 463 16.95 -43.81 -20.11
CA LYS A 463 18.40 -44.12 -20.12
C LYS A 463 19.24 -42.85 -20.26
N THR A 464 18.81 -41.95 -21.14
CA THR A 464 19.37 -40.61 -21.34
C THR A 464 18.27 -39.57 -21.13
N THR A 465 18.68 -38.38 -20.72
CA THR A 465 17.80 -37.21 -20.65
C THR A 465 18.55 -36.00 -21.16
N LEU A 466 17.81 -34.93 -21.46
CA LEU A 466 18.42 -33.60 -21.55
C LEU A 466 19.15 -33.29 -20.22
N PRO A 467 20.30 -32.59 -20.28
CA PRO A 467 20.99 -32.15 -19.07
C PRO A 467 20.13 -31.14 -18.30
N ALA A 468 20.36 -31.01 -16.99
CA ALA A 468 19.54 -30.15 -16.14
C ALA A 468 19.54 -28.69 -16.58
N SER A 469 20.65 -28.20 -17.15
CA SER A 469 20.80 -26.86 -17.71
C SER A 469 19.92 -26.58 -18.92
N ASP A 470 19.49 -27.63 -19.62
CA ASP A 470 18.76 -27.52 -20.88
C ASP A 470 17.26 -27.78 -20.69
N LEU A 471 16.83 -28.19 -19.50
CA LEU A 471 15.41 -28.30 -19.18
C LEU A 471 14.80 -26.92 -19.05
N HIS A 472 13.81 -26.63 -19.90
CA HIS A 472 13.12 -25.35 -19.93
C HIS A 472 11.67 -25.53 -20.37
N VAL A 473 10.87 -24.49 -20.17
CA VAL A 473 9.52 -24.35 -20.73
C VAL A 473 9.54 -23.23 -21.75
N THR A 474 9.12 -23.52 -22.98
CA THR A 474 8.92 -22.48 -23.99
C THR A 474 7.60 -21.77 -23.70
N VAL A 475 7.64 -20.45 -23.54
CA VAL A 475 6.44 -19.62 -23.27
C VAL A 475 5.80 -19.17 -24.57
N ALA A 476 6.60 -18.70 -25.53
CA ALA A 476 6.16 -18.31 -26.87
C ALA A 476 7.37 -18.26 -27.81
N PHE A 477 7.13 -18.38 -29.12
CA PHE A 477 8.12 -18.08 -30.14
C PHE A 477 7.42 -17.47 -31.36
N SER A 478 8.04 -16.50 -32.03
CA SER A 478 7.57 -15.86 -33.26
C SER A 478 8.68 -15.84 -34.30
N ARG A 479 8.40 -16.43 -35.46
CA ARG A 479 9.25 -16.31 -36.66
C ARG A 479 9.08 -14.97 -37.36
N THR A 480 8.00 -14.26 -37.04
CA THR A 480 7.77 -12.88 -37.47
C THR A 480 8.50 -11.93 -36.53
N GLU A 481 9.21 -10.96 -37.11
CA GLU A 481 9.93 -9.95 -36.35
C GLU A 481 8.98 -9.09 -35.52
N ILE A 482 9.30 -8.92 -34.24
CA ILE A 482 8.52 -8.17 -33.25
C ILE A 482 9.48 -7.33 -32.41
N ASP A 483 9.06 -6.13 -32.00
CA ASP A 483 9.79 -5.33 -31.03
C ASP A 483 9.67 -5.97 -29.64
N TRP A 484 10.79 -6.43 -29.09
CA TRP A 484 10.81 -7.08 -27.79
C TRP A 484 10.42 -6.12 -26.65
N MET A 485 10.57 -4.80 -26.86
CA MET A 485 10.13 -3.79 -25.89
C MET A 485 8.60 -3.73 -25.77
N ASP A 486 7.87 -3.99 -26.86
CA ASP A 486 6.41 -4.04 -26.87
C ASP A 486 5.87 -5.31 -26.20
N VAL A 487 6.67 -6.39 -26.21
CA VAL A 487 6.33 -7.67 -25.55
C VAL A 487 6.43 -7.56 -24.02
N GLY A 488 7.39 -6.76 -23.54
CA GLY A 488 7.72 -6.57 -22.13
C GLY A 488 8.18 -7.86 -21.44
N GLU A 489 8.50 -7.80 -20.15
CA GLU A 489 8.85 -8.96 -19.33
C GLU A 489 7.72 -9.35 -18.36
N SER A 490 7.68 -10.62 -17.95
CA SER A 490 6.79 -11.03 -16.87
C SER A 490 7.21 -10.42 -15.52
N TRP A 491 6.21 -10.01 -14.75
CA TRP A 491 6.35 -9.44 -13.40
C TRP A 491 6.92 -10.43 -12.36
N GLN A 492 7.01 -11.72 -12.71
CA GLN A 492 7.53 -12.77 -11.84
C GLN A 492 8.88 -13.27 -12.35
N SER A 493 9.94 -13.00 -11.58
CA SER A 493 11.28 -13.57 -11.81
C SER A 493 11.34 -15.09 -11.56
N LYS A 494 10.32 -15.66 -10.93
CA LYS A 494 10.20 -17.10 -10.64
C LYS A 494 8.74 -17.54 -10.75
N VAL A 495 8.48 -18.65 -11.45
CA VAL A 495 7.15 -19.30 -11.48
C VAL A 495 7.26 -20.65 -10.81
N GLU A 496 6.45 -20.90 -9.78
CA GLU A 496 6.45 -22.15 -9.03
C GLU A 496 5.13 -22.90 -9.25
N VAL A 497 5.23 -24.11 -9.81
CA VAL A 497 4.11 -25.04 -9.93
C VAL A 497 4.16 -25.97 -8.72
N ALA A 498 3.15 -25.85 -7.86
CA ALA A 498 3.04 -26.65 -6.64
C ALA A 498 3.04 -28.17 -6.95
N PRO A 499 3.55 -29.03 -6.06
CA PRO A 499 3.47 -30.48 -6.22
C PRO A 499 2.02 -30.96 -6.43
N GLY A 500 1.82 -32.00 -7.24
CA GLY A 500 0.47 -32.49 -7.62
C GLY A 500 -0.27 -31.59 -8.63
N GLY A 501 -1.53 -31.91 -8.93
CA GLY A 501 -2.32 -31.23 -9.97
C GLY A 501 -2.25 -31.91 -11.35
N PRO A 502 -2.99 -31.41 -12.34
CA PRO A 502 -3.11 -32.08 -13.64
C PRO A 502 -1.78 -32.02 -14.40
N ARG A 503 -1.15 -33.20 -14.54
CA ARG A 503 0.07 -33.43 -15.33
C ARG A 503 -0.03 -34.75 -16.07
N ILE A 504 0.49 -34.78 -17.29
CA ILE A 504 0.50 -35.99 -18.13
C ILE A 504 1.82 -36.09 -18.89
N MET A 505 2.20 -37.34 -19.18
CA MET A 505 3.26 -37.61 -20.15
C MET A 505 2.65 -37.63 -21.54
N GLU A 506 3.30 -36.97 -22.49
CA GLU A 506 2.91 -37.00 -23.89
C GLU A 506 4.13 -37.10 -24.81
N GLN A 507 3.90 -37.52 -26.05
CA GLN A 507 4.94 -37.66 -27.05
C GLN A 507 4.70 -36.65 -28.18
N PHE A 508 5.63 -35.69 -28.32
CA PHE A 508 5.64 -34.72 -29.41
C PHE A 508 6.72 -35.11 -30.42
N GLY A 509 6.32 -35.82 -31.48
CA GLY A 509 7.26 -36.38 -32.45
C GLY A 509 8.22 -37.38 -31.79
N LYS A 510 9.51 -37.05 -31.71
CA LYS A 510 10.51 -37.88 -31.00
C LYS A 510 10.68 -37.49 -29.52
N ALA A 511 10.16 -36.33 -29.11
CA ALA A 511 10.29 -35.82 -27.75
C ALA A 511 9.28 -36.49 -26.80
N ARG A 512 9.75 -36.91 -25.63
CA ARG A 512 8.91 -37.28 -24.48
C ARG A 512 8.84 -36.06 -23.56
N VAL A 513 7.62 -35.58 -23.32
CA VAL A 513 7.39 -34.32 -22.59
C VAL A 513 6.50 -34.55 -21.38
N VAL A 514 6.72 -33.75 -20.34
CA VAL A 514 5.81 -33.61 -19.20
C VAL A 514 4.96 -32.38 -19.45
N LEU A 515 3.66 -32.56 -19.69
CA LEU A 515 2.68 -31.47 -19.75
C LEU A 515 2.14 -31.18 -18.37
N PHE A 516 1.88 -29.91 -18.09
CA PHE A 516 1.29 -29.47 -16.84
C PHE A 516 0.40 -28.25 -17.04
N ASN A 517 -0.58 -28.04 -16.15
CA ASN A 517 -1.37 -26.82 -16.16
C ASN A 517 -0.71 -25.72 -15.34
N ASN A 518 -0.63 -24.52 -15.90
CA ASN A 518 -0.29 -23.30 -15.18
C ASN A 518 -0.93 -22.10 -15.87
N ASP A 519 -1.81 -21.39 -15.15
CA ASP A 519 -2.61 -20.31 -15.73
C ASP A 519 -1.76 -19.06 -16.04
N GLU A 520 -0.70 -18.81 -15.28
CA GLU A 520 0.24 -17.70 -15.51
C GLU A 520 0.98 -17.87 -16.84
N LEU A 521 1.51 -19.07 -17.11
CA LEU A 521 2.19 -19.35 -18.38
C LEU A 521 1.23 -19.24 -19.58
N LYS A 522 -0.03 -19.66 -19.42
CA LYS A 522 -1.06 -19.54 -20.46
C LYS A 522 -1.44 -18.08 -20.71
N TRP A 523 -1.65 -17.31 -19.65
CA TRP A 523 -1.96 -15.89 -19.76
C TRP A 523 -0.79 -15.13 -20.40
N ARG A 524 0.45 -15.45 -20.00
CA ARG A 524 1.65 -14.86 -20.55
C ARG A 524 1.82 -15.17 -22.03
N HIS A 525 1.57 -16.41 -22.45
CA HIS A 525 1.58 -16.81 -23.85
C HIS A 525 0.60 -15.97 -24.69
N GLU A 526 -0.66 -15.81 -24.24
CA GLU A 526 -1.64 -15.00 -24.95
C GLU A 526 -1.25 -13.52 -25.01
N ARG A 527 -0.69 -12.96 -23.94
CA ARG A 527 -0.17 -11.58 -23.94
C ARG A 527 0.95 -11.38 -24.97
N ILE A 528 1.85 -12.36 -25.12
CA ILE A 528 2.93 -12.28 -26.13
C ILE A 528 2.33 -12.32 -27.54
N LYS A 529 1.29 -13.13 -27.77
CA LYS A 529 0.56 -13.13 -29.05
C LYS A 529 -0.20 -11.83 -29.32
N GLU A 530 -0.82 -11.24 -28.31
CA GLU A 530 -1.48 -9.93 -28.41
C GLU A 530 -0.49 -8.81 -28.78
N ALA A 531 0.77 -8.92 -28.35
CA ALA A 531 1.85 -8.02 -28.75
C ALA A 531 2.31 -8.21 -30.22
N GLY A 532 1.80 -9.23 -30.93
CA GLY A 532 2.08 -9.48 -32.34
C GLY A 532 2.92 -10.73 -32.63
N ALA A 533 3.26 -11.52 -31.61
CA ALA A 533 3.97 -12.78 -31.81
C ALA A 533 3.08 -13.82 -32.52
N THR A 534 3.66 -14.58 -33.45
CA THR A 534 2.99 -15.74 -34.05
C THR A 534 3.18 -16.99 -33.20
N TRP A 535 2.42 -18.06 -33.43
CA TRP A 535 2.61 -19.36 -32.79
C TRP A 535 2.15 -20.45 -33.75
N ASP A 536 2.99 -21.45 -34.01
CA ASP A 536 2.75 -22.41 -35.09
C ASP A 536 1.79 -23.55 -34.70
N HIS A 537 1.42 -23.69 -33.41
CA HIS A 537 0.55 -24.77 -32.92
C HIS A 537 -0.87 -24.29 -32.60
N PRO A 538 -1.91 -25.14 -32.76
CA PRO A 538 -3.30 -24.73 -32.53
C PRO A 538 -3.63 -24.30 -31.10
N GLU A 539 -2.97 -24.94 -30.12
CA GLU A 539 -3.16 -24.67 -28.70
C GLU A 539 -1.81 -24.58 -27.99
N TYR A 540 -1.74 -23.74 -26.95
CA TYR A 540 -0.58 -23.65 -26.09
C TYR A 540 -0.79 -24.45 -24.81
N GLN A 541 0.13 -25.38 -24.56
CA GLN A 541 0.16 -26.14 -23.32
C GLN A 541 1.59 -26.17 -22.77
N PRO A 542 1.81 -25.69 -21.53
CA PRO A 542 3.12 -25.71 -20.90
C PRO A 542 3.66 -27.13 -20.79
N HIS A 543 4.88 -27.33 -21.28
CA HIS A 543 5.56 -28.61 -21.24
C HIS A 543 7.05 -28.46 -21.01
N ILE A 544 7.65 -29.50 -20.42
CA ILE A 544 9.09 -29.68 -20.29
C ILE A 544 9.46 -30.92 -21.10
N THR A 545 10.39 -30.77 -22.03
CA THR A 545 10.95 -31.92 -22.76
C THR A 545 11.97 -32.63 -21.91
N ILE A 546 11.85 -33.95 -21.79
CA ILE A 546 12.73 -34.78 -20.96
C ILE A 546 13.82 -35.45 -21.82
N SER A 547 13.43 -35.98 -22.97
CA SER A 547 14.35 -36.67 -23.89
C SER A 547 13.77 -36.68 -25.31
N HIS A 548 14.65 -36.57 -26.29
CA HIS A 548 14.45 -36.78 -27.73
C HIS A 548 14.96 -38.16 -28.20
N ASP A 549 15.55 -38.98 -27.32
CA ASP A 549 16.06 -40.31 -27.66
C ASP A 549 14.94 -41.18 -28.26
N PRO A 550 15.06 -41.66 -29.51
CA PRO A 550 14.06 -42.55 -30.09
C PRO A 550 13.84 -43.83 -29.26
N ASP A 551 14.84 -44.29 -28.51
CA ASP A 551 14.78 -45.49 -27.66
C ASP A 551 14.29 -45.21 -26.22
N ALA A 552 13.87 -43.97 -25.91
CA ALA A 552 13.29 -43.65 -24.61
C ALA A 552 12.00 -44.46 -24.35
N PRO A 553 11.66 -44.76 -23.08
CA PRO A 553 10.53 -45.64 -22.74
C PRO A 553 9.19 -45.13 -23.31
N ASP A 554 8.28 -46.07 -23.57
CA ASP A 554 6.90 -45.76 -23.95
C ASP A 554 6.15 -45.12 -22.76
N ILE A 555 5.45 -44.02 -23.03
CA ILE A 555 4.81 -43.17 -22.02
C ILE A 555 3.55 -43.79 -21.41
N ALA A 556 2.96 -44.81 -22.05
CA ALA A 556 1.69 -45.42 -21.61
C ALA A 556 1.71 -46.02 -20.20
N GLY A 557 2.90 -46.28 -19.63
CA GLY A 557 3.09 -46.81 -18.28
C GLY A 557 3.83 -45.89 -17.30
N ILE A 558 4.11 -44.63 -17.69
CA ILE A 558 4.93 -43.70 -16.91
C ILE A 558 4.03 -42.71 -16.17
N GLU A 559 4.13 -42.68 -14.84
CA GLU A 559 3.46 -41.66 -14.04
C GLU A 559 4.18 -40.31 -14.16
N ALA A 560 3.49 -39.29 -14.67
CA ALA A 560 4.04 -37.94 -14.81
C ALA A 560 4.60 -37.40 -13.49
N TYR A 561 5.70 -36.64 -13.57
CA TYR A 561 6.37 -36.05 -12.41
C TYR A 561 5.42 -35.27 -11.49
N GLN A 562 5.32 -35.65 -10.22
CA GLN A 562 4.39 -35.04 -9.26
C GLN A 562 5.04 -34.02 -8.29
N GLY A 563 6.36 -33.85 -8.35
CA GLY A 563 7.08 -32.89 -7.51
C GLY A 563 6.86 -31.43 -7.95
N PRO A 564 7.44 -30.47 -7.22
CA PRO A 564 7.36 -29.06 -7.60
C PRO A 564 8.11 -28.82 -8.92
N ILE A 565 7.63 -27.90 -9.75
CA ILE A 565 8.37 -27.41 -10.94
C ILE A 565 8.70 -25.94 -10.69
N ILE A 566 9.99 -25.62 -10.68
CA ILE A 566 10.49 -24.27 -10.41
C ILE A 566 11.08 -23.70 -11.69
N LEU A 567 10.46 -22.64 -12.21
CA LEU A 567 10.90 -21.96 -13.42
C LEU A 567 11.56 -20.63 -13.06
N GLY A 568 12.71 -20.35 -13.67
CA GLY A 568 13.45 -19.11 -13.53
C GLY A 568 12.85 -17.94 -14.31
N PRO A 569 13.59 -16.83 -14.46
CA PRO A 569 13.14 -15.66 -15.20
C PRO A 569 12.95 -15.96 -16.69
N GLU A 570 12.24 -15.08 -17.40
CA GLU A 570 12.12 -15.17 -18.86
C GLU A 570 13.45 -14.86 -19.52
N ILE A 571 13.81 -15.66 -20.52
CA ILE A 571 14.98 -15.46 -21.35
C ILE A 571 14.48 -15.20 -22.76
N PHE A 572 14.86 -14.04 -23.30
CA PHE A 572 14.54 -13.62 -24.66
C PHE A 572 15.71 -13.94 -25.58
N GLN A 573 15.43 -14.68 -26.66
CA GLN A 573 16.40 -15.05 -27.67
C GLN A 573 15.79 -14.92 -29.06
N GLU A 574 16.62 -14.83 -30.08
CA GLU A 574 16.17 -14.99 -31.46
C GLU A 574 15.90 -16.47 -31.76
N VAL A 575 14.96 -16.74 -32.68
CA VAL A 575 14.62 -18.10 -33.07
C VAL A 575 15.82 -18.72 -33.80
N LYS A 576 16.34 -19.83 -33.26
CA LYS A 576 17.36 -20.65 -33.92
C LYS A 576 16.70 -21.76 -34.71
N GLU A 577 16.82 -21.74 -36.04
CA GLU A 577 16.21 -22.73 -36.92
C GLU A 577 16.88 -24.12 -36.84
N ASP A 578 18.16 -24.13 -36.50
CA ASP A 578 19.04 -25.30 -36.37
C ASP A 578 19.15 -25.82 -34.92
N TRP A 579 18.20 -25.47 -34.06
CA TRP A 579 18.20 -25.82 -32.62
C TRP A 579 18.42 -27.31 -32.31
N ASN A 580 18.02 -28.21 -33.22
CA ASN A 580 18.18 -29.66 -33.08
C ASN A 580 19.63 -30.14 -33.21
N GLU A 581 20.53 -29.38 -33.86
CA GLU A 581 21.91 -29.80 -34.10
C GLU A 581 22.80 -29.66 -32.85
N GLY A 582 22.36 -28.89 -31.84
CA GLY A 582 23.08 -28.65 -30.59
C GLY A 582 22.68 -29.53 -29.40
N ILE A 583 21.68 -30.40 -29.55
CA ILE A 583 21.16 -31.19 -28.42
C ILE A 583 22.07 -32.38 -28.12
N THR A 584 22.65 -32.41 -26.93
CA THR A 584 23.44 -33.55 -26.42
C THR A 584 22.78 -34.09 -25.15
N GLU A 585 22.30 -35.34 -25.18
CA GLU A 585 21.74 -35.99 -23.98
C GLU A 585 22.81 -36.68 -23.13
N THR A 586 22.55 -36.81 -21.82
CA THR A 586 23.50 -37.34 -20.83
C THR A 586 22.93 -38.42 -19.92
#